data_AF-A0A5N3WLV0-F1
#
_entry.id   AF-A0A5N3WLV0-F1
#
_cell.length_a   1.000
_cell.length_b   1.000
_cell.length_c   1.000
_cell.angle_alpha   90.00
_cell.angle_beta   90.00
_cell.angle_gamma   90.00
#
_symmetry.space_group_name_H-M   'P 1'
#
loop_
_entity.id
_entity.type
_entity.pdbx_description
1 polymer ?
#
loop_
_entity_poly.entity_id
_entity_poly.type
_entity_poly.pdbx_seq_one_letter_code
_entity_poly.pdbx_strand_id
1 'polypeptide(L)'
;MTDLPPGLPLPAERSPRSPYSGDNGGCWAATRAATMIPPADSLLKYDTPVLVSRNTEKRSPKARPLKVSPQQPGPSGPVPQPPKTKLPSTSCVPDPTKQAEEILNAILPPREWVEDTQLWIQQVSSTPSTRMDVVHLQEQLDLKLQQRQARETGICPVRRELYSQCFDELIREVTINCAERGLLLLRVRDEIRMTIAAYQTLYESSVAFGMRKALQAEQGKSDMERKIAELETEKRDLERQVNEQKAKCEAVEKRESERRQVEEKKHNEEIQFLKRTNQQLKQFSLIVWQVVSVAENLLFPKPLVPAQSSQAPKRESQMFNLAEVFRPEM
;
A
#
# COMPACT_ATOMS: atom_id res chain seq x y z
N MET A 1 2.17 -25.95 -49.43
CA MET A 1 2.13 -25.96 -47.96
C MET A 1 2.56 -24.58 -47.50
N THR A 2 1.80 -23.48 -47.64
CA THR A 2 0.35 -23.28 -47.42
C THR A 2 -0.09 -23.93 -46.12
N ASP A 3 0.00 -23.23 -44.98
CA ASP A 3 -1.05 -22.33 -44.47
C ASP A 3 -0.77 -22.00 -42.99
N LEU A 4 -0.52 -20.72 -42.71
CA LEU A 4 -0.61 -20.12 -41.38
C LEU A 4 -1.95 -19.37 -41.34
N PRO A 5 -2.87 -19.66 -40.40
CA PRO A 5 -4.16 -18.98 -40.37
C PRO A 5 -4.06 -17.56 -39.77
N PRO A 6 -4.85 -16.59 -40.28
CA PRO A 6 -4.88 -15.22 -39.80
C PRO A 6 -6.03 -14.95 -38.81
N GLY A 7 -5.86 -13.95 -37.93
CA GLY A 7 -6.94 -13.03 -37.51
C GLY A 7 -7.81 -13.37 -36.30
N LEU A 8 -7.38 -12.90 -35.11
CA LEU A 8 -8.04 -12.00 -34.12
C LEU A 8 -9.57 -12.15 -33.78
N PRO A 9 -9.97 -11.91 -32.50
CA PRO A 9 -10.07 -10.54 -31.97
C PRO A 9 -9.37 -10.30 -30.62
N LEU A 10 -8.67 -9.16 -30.54
CA LEU A 10 -8.19 -8.53 -29.32
C LEU A 10 -9.40 -8.10 -28.45
N PRO A 11 -9.36 -8.26 -27.12
CA PRO A 11 -10.37 -7.65 -26.26
C PRO A 11 -10.20 -6.12 -26.25
N ALA A 12 -11.32 -5.44 -26.45
CA ALA A 12 -11.46 -4.00 -26.56
C ALA A 12 -10.78 -3.22 -25.42
N GLU A 13 -10.06 -2.16 -25.79
CA GLU A 13 -9.59 -1.12 -24.89
C GLU A 13 -10.76 -0.55 -24.07
N ARG A 14 -10.67 -0.66 -22.74
CA ARG A 14 -11.45 0.17 -21.82
C ARG A 14 -10.63 1.41 -21.48
N SER A 15 -11.13 2.55 -21.95
CA SER A 15 -10.70 3.89 -21.59
C SER A 15 -10.68 4.11 -20.06
N PRO A 16 -9.74 4.88 -19.51
CA PRO A 16 -9.55 5.03 -18.06
C PRO A 16 -10.64 5.90 -17.44
N ARG A 17 -11.39 5.36 -16.47
CA ARG A 17 -12.27 6.15 -15.61
C ARG A 17 -11.44 6.74 -14.45
N SER A 18 -11.52 8.06 -14.34
CA SER A 18 -11.00 8.92 -13.28
C SER A 18 -11.38 8.46 -11.86
N PRO A 19 -10.47 8.49 -10.87
CA PRO A 19 -10.79 8.28 -9.47
C PRO A 19 -10.85 9.61 -8.73
N TYR A 20 -11.98 10.32 -8.81
CA TYR A 20 -12.32 11.36 -7.85
C TYR A 20 -13.81 11.29 -7.53
N SER A 21 -14.11 10.61 -6.42
CA SER A 21 -15.28 10.88 -5.58
C SER A 21 -14.96 10.24 -4.24
N GLY A 22 -14.43 11.05 -3.33
CA GLY A 22 -14.37 10.68 -1.92
C GLY A 22 -15.80 10.64 -1.40
N ASP A 23 -16.15 9.57 -0.71
CA ASP A 23 -17.16 9.62 0.33
C ASP A 23 -16.84 8.61 1.42
N ASN A 24 -17.31 8.98 2.60
CA ASN A 24 -16.83 8.67 3.93
C ASN A 24 -16.67 7.19 4.30
N GLY A 25 -15.75 6.98 5.25
CA GLY A 25 -15.65 5.76 6.03
C GLY A 25 -16.98 5.43 6.71
N GLY A 26 -17.72 4.52 6.11
CA GLY A 26 -18.86 3.83 6.70
C GLY A 26 -18.36 2.60 7.44
N CYS A 27 -18.39 2.66 8.77
CA CYS A 27 -18.30 1.53 9.66
C CYS A 27 -19.32 0.47 9.22
N TRP A 28 -18.88 -0.73 8.82
CA TRP A 28 -19.77 -1.86 8.53
C TRP A 28 -20.29 -2.45 9.84
N ALA A 29 -21.04 -1.65 10.59
CA ALA A 29 -22.03 -2.16 11.52
C ALA A 29 -23.23 -2.57 10.68
N ALA A 30 -23.10 -3.72 9.99
CA ALA A 30 -24.26 -4.40 9.44
C ALA A 30 -25.10 -4.87 10.63
N THR A 31 -26.06 -4.04 11.04
CA THR A 31 -27.20 -4.49 11.84
C THR A 31 -27.82 -5.66 11.07
N ARG A 32 -27.57 -6.88 11.55
CA ARG A 32 -28.32 -8.08 11.13
C ARG A 32 -29.77 -7.82 11.49
N ALA A 33 -30.54 -7.23 10.57
CA ALA A 33 -31.96 -7.48 10.51
C ALA A 33 -32.08 -9.00 10.36
N ALA A 34 -32.54 -9.67 11.41
CA ALA A 34 -32.80 -11.10 11.38
C ALA A 34 -33.87 -11.33 10.31
N THR A 35 -33.45 -11.72 9.10
CA THR A 35 -34.36 -12.20 8.07
C THR A 35 -35.04 -13.43 8.64
N MET A 36 -36.30 -13.27 9.08
CA MET A 36 -37.10 -14.34 9.66
C MET A 36 -37.20 -15.50 8.67
N ILE A 37 -36.70 -16.67 9.07
CA ILE A 37 -36.99 -17.92 8.39
C ILE A 37 -38.41 -18.30 8.82
N PRO A 38 -39.38 -18.42 7.90
CA PRO A 38 -40.73 -18.85 8.23
C PRO A 38 -40.71 -20.13 9.08
N PRO A 39 -41.64 -20.33 10.04
CA PRO A 39 -41.67 -21.53 10.89
C PRO A 39 -41.66 -22.85 10.08
N ALA A 40 -42.22 -22.84 8.86
CA ALA A 40 -42.26 -24.00 7.96
C ALA A 40 -40.91 -24.33 7.27
N ASP A 41 -39.93 -23.42 7.32
CA ASP A 41 -38.68 -23.55 6.58
C ASP A 41 -37.50 -24.03 7.43
N SER A 42 -37.67 -24.20 8.75
CA SER A 42 -36.60 -24.70 9.61
C SER A 42 -36.49 -26.22 9.57
N LEU A 43 -35.28 -26.76 9.76
CA LEU A 43 -35.07 -28.18 10.06
C LEU A 43 -35.17 -28.48 11.57
N LEU A 44 -35.09 -27.46 12.43
CA LEU A 44 -35.27 -27.62 13.87
C LEU A 44 -36.76 -27.74 14.21
N LYS A 45 -37.11 -28.69 15.07
CA LYS A 45 -38.48 -28.93 15.52
C LYS A 45 -38.89 -27.94 16.60
N TYR A 46 -39.92 -27.16 16.32
CA TYR A 46 -40.51 -26.20 17.25
C TYR A 46 -41.92 -26.61 17.68
N ASP A 47 -42.33 -26.17 18.86
CA ASP A 47 -43.72 -26.31 19.32
C ASP A 47 -44.63 -25.24 18.68
N THR A 48 -45.93 -25.35 18.95
CA THR A 48 -46.91 -24.35 18.48
C THR A 48 -46.63 -23.01 19.17
N PRO A 49 -46.59 -21.88 18.43
CA PRO A 49 -46.31 -20.59 19.03
C PRO A 49 -47.36 -20.18 20.05
N VAL A 50 -46.90 -19.60 21.16
CA VAL A 50 -47.72 -19.18 22.29
C VAL A 50 -47.73 -17.66 22.38
N LEU A 51 -48.93 -17.10 22.57
CA LEU A 51 -49.14 -15.68 22.76
C LEU A 51 -48.77 -15.25 24.19
N VAL A 52 -47.82 -14.32 24.31
CA VAL A 52 -47.46 -13.73 25.60
C VAL A 52 -48.44 -12.61 25.92
N SER A 53 -49.51 -12.93 26.64
CA SER A 53 -50.36 -11.92 27.24
C SER A 53 -49.60 -11.20 28.36
N ARG A 54 -49.25 -9.94 28.16
CA ARG A 54 -48.76 -9.07 29.25
C ARG A 54 -49.89 -8.88 30.25
N ASN A 55 -49.96 -9.74 31.26
CA ASN A 55 -50.93 -9.59 32.33
C ASN A 55 -50.55 -8.34 33.16
N THR A 56 -51.25 -7.24 32.95
CA THR A 56 -51.15 -6.03 33.79
C THR A 56 -51.89 -6.25 35.11
N GLU A 57 -51.49 -7.22 35.93
CA GLU A 57 -51.97 -7.28 37.31
C GLU A 57 -51.14 -6.34 38.19
N LYS A 58 -51.62 -5.09 38.28
CA LYS A 58 -51.25 -4.17 39.36
C LYS A 58 -51.75 -4.74 40.69
N ARG A 59 -50.99 -5.61 41.36
CA ARG A 59 -51.17 -5.88 42.79
C ARG A 59 -50.37 -4.86 43.61
N SER A 60 -51.03 -3.78 43.98
CA SER A 60 -50.57 -2.82 45.00
C SER A 60 -50.60 -3.47 46.39
N PRO A 61 -49.53 -3.42 47.20
CA PRO A 61 -49.59 -3.84 48.59
C PRO A 61 -50.21 -2.70 49.43
N LYS A 62 -51.40 -2.97 49.98
CA LYS A 62 -52.09 -2.10 50.94
C LYS A 62 -51.34 -2.14 52.28
N ALA A 63 -50.82 -0.99 52.70
CA ALA A 63 -50.19 -0.78 54.00
C ALA A 63 -51.17 -1.04 55.16
N ARG A 64 -50.69 -1.69 56.23
CA ARG A 64 -51.38 -1.86 57.52
C ARG A 64 -50.65 -1.00 58.57
N PRO A 65 -51.33 -0.19 59.41
CA PRO A 65 -50.63 0.68 60.36
C PRO A 65 -50.16 -0.07 61.61
N LEU A 66 -48.96 0.33 62.08
CA LEU A 66 -48.35 -0.01 63.37
C LEU A 66 -49.15 0.59 64.53
N LYS A 67 -49.34 -0.18 65.61
CA LYS A 67 -49.81 0.33 66.91
C LYS A 67 -48.78 -0.02 68.00
N VAL A 68 -48.37 1.03 68.73
CA VAL A 68 -47.33 1.07 69.76
C VAL A 68 -47.86 0.55 71.12
N SER A 69 -47.00 -0.16 71.86
CA SER A 69 -47.20 -0.75 73.21
C SER A 69 -47.28 0.27 74.37
N PRO A 70 -47.49 -0.19 75.62
CA PRO A 70 -46.37 -0.10 76.58
C PRO A 70 -46.11 -1.31 77.52
N GLN A 71 -44.82 -1.41 77.85
CA GLN A 71 -43.95 -2.19 78.76
C GLN A 71 -44.43 -2.34 80.24
N GLN A 72 -44.03 -3.26 81.15
CA GLN A 72 -42.70 -3.71 81.71
C GLN A 72 -42.88 -4.95 82.69
N PRO A 73 -41.94 -5.38 83.60
CA PRO A 73 -40.57 -5.96 83.48
C PRO A 73 -40.28 -7.22 84.38
N GLY A 74 -39.14 -7.92 84.20
CA GLY A 74 -38.52 -8.83 85.21
C GLY A 74 -37.56 -9.94 84.66
N PRO A 75 -36.55 -10.46 85.40
CA PRO A 75 -35.14 -10.44 84.95
C PRO A 75 -34.34 -11.78 84.86
N SER A 76 -33.09 -11.65 84.37
CA SER A 76 -31.86 -12.47 84.52
C SER A 76 -31.49 -13.52 83.43
N GLY A 77 -30.26 -13.42 82.88
CA GLY A 77 -29.71 -14.13 81.69
C GLY A 77 -29.01 -15.47 81.99
N PRO A 78 -27.94 -15.92 81.26
CA PRO A 78 -27.33 -15.43 80.01
C PRO A 78 -27.12 -16.52 78.89
N VAL A 79 -26.51 -16.10 77.75
CA VAL A 79 -25.94 -16.85 76.60
C VAL A 79 -26.80 -16.94 75.32
N PRO A 80 -26.40 -16.29 74.20
CA PRO A 80 -26.91 -16.60 72.86
C PRO A 80 -25.95 -17.52 72.08
N GLN A 81 -26.46 -18.69 71.65
CA GLN A 81 -25.85 -19.51 70.59
C GLN A 81 -26.27 -18.96 69.20
N PRO A 82 -25.43 -19.09 68.16
CA PRO A 82 -25.76 -18.62 66.82
C PRO A 82 -26.91 -19.44 66.20
N PRO A 83 -27.84 -18.80 65.46
CA PRO A 83 -29.02 -19.48 64.93
C PRO A 83 -28.63 -20.44 63.80
N LYS A 84 -28.97 -21.72 63.97
CA LYS A 84 -29.04 -22.71 62.89
C LYS A 84 -30.12 -22.27 61.91
N THR A 85 -29.71 -21.76 60.75
CA THR A 85 -30.60 -21.52 59.61
C THR A 85 -31.15 -22.87 59.17
N LYS A 86 -32.41 -23.15 59.53
CA LYS A 86 -33.20 -24.23 58.95
C LYS A 86 -33.43 -23.89 57.48
N LEU A 87 -32.68 -24.54 56.60
CA LEU A 87 -33.07 -24.71 55.21
C LEU A 87 -34.45 -25.40 55.21
N PRO A 88 -35.47 -24.85 54.53
CA PRO A 88 -36.66 -25.64 54.25
C PRO A 88 -36.27 -26.73 53.26
N SER A 89 -36.12 -27.94 53.79
CA SER A 89 -36.06 -29.19 53.05
C SER A 89 -37.34 -29.34 52.22
N THR A 90 -37.32 -28.81 51.00
CA THR A 90 -38.32 -29.16 49.99
C THR A 90 -37.66 -30.17 49.08
N SER A 91 -37.85 -31.44 49.39
CA SER A 91 -37.60 -32.53 48.47
C SER A 91 -38.62 -32.45 47.32
N CYS A 92 -38.33 -31.63 46.32
CA CYS A 92 -38.90 -31.80 44.99
C CYS A 92 -37.81 -32.49 44.17
N VAL A 93 -37.99 -33.78 43.90
CA VAL A 93 -37.28 -34.41 42.79
C VAL A 93 -37.62 -33.59 41.55
N PRO A 94 -36.66 -32.91 40.89
CA PRO A 94 -36.96 -32.17 39.68
C PRO A 94 -37.50 -33.17 38.66
N ASP A 95 -38.65 -32.86 38.09
CA ASP A 95 -39.22 -33.61 36.98
C ASP A 95 -38.19 -33.60 35.83
N PRO A 96 -37.64 -34.76 35.43
CA PRO A 96 -36.55 -34.83 34.44
C PRO A 96 -36.94 -34.17 33.12
N THR A 97 -38.24 -34.15 32.81
CA THR A 97 -38.83 -33.50 31.63
C THR A 97 -38.68 -31.98 31.69
N LYS A 98 -38.92 -31.36 32.85
CA LYS A 98 -38.77 -29.92 33.06
C LYS A 98 -37.30 -29.49 33.04
N GLN A 99 -36.43 -30.32 33.61
CA GLN A 99 -34.98 -30.07 33.55
C GLN A 99 -34.47 -30.12 32.10
N ALA A 100 -34.96 -31.05 31.28
CA ALA A 100 -34.62 -31.10 29.86
C ALA A 100 -35.11 -29.86 29.10
N GLU A 101 -36.33 -29.38 29.37
CA GLU A 101 -36.89 -28.15 28.79
C GLU A 101 -36.08 -26.90 29.15
N GLU A 102 -35.69 -26.75 30.41
CA GLU A 102 -34.84 -25.63 30.86
C GLU A 102 -33.48 -25.64 30.17
N ILE A 103 -32.87 -26.83 30.04
CA ILE A 103 -31.59 -27.00 29.34
C ILE A 103 -31.74 -26.73 27.84
N LEU A 104 -32.80 -27.24 27.20
CA LEU A 104 -33.06 -26.99 25.78
C LEU A 104 -33.22 -25.50 25.49
N ASN A 105 -33.98 -24.77 26.31
CA ASN A 105 -34.14 -23.32 26.15
C ASN A 105 -32.84 -22.54 26.37
N ALA A 106 -31.91 -23.07 27.18
CA ALA A 106 -30.59 -22.48 27.36
C ALA A 106 -29.64 -22.74 26.18
N ILE A 107 -29.69 -23.93 25.58
CA ILE A 107 -28.82 -24.36 24.46
C ILE A 107 -29.32 -23.79 23.12
N LEU A 108 -30.64 -23.75 22.94
CA LEU A 108 -31.35 -23.33 21.74
C LEU A 108 -32.44 -22.33 22.14
N PRO A 109 -32.13 -21.02 22.13
CA PRO A 109 -33.06 -20.01 22.61
C PRO A 109 -34.35 -20.02 21.77
N PRO A 110 -35.51 -19.78 22.42
CA PRO A 110 -36.79 -19.73 21.73
C PRO A 110 -36.84 -18.57 20.74
N ARG A 111 -37.66 -18.73 19.69
CA ARG A 111 -37.91 -17.65 18.74
C ARG A 111 -38.95 -16.70 19.31
N GLU A 112 -38.70 -15.41 19.21
CA GLU A 112 -39.62 -14.37 19.64
C GLU A 112 -39.92 -13.42 18.48
N TRP A 113 -41.18 -13.11 18.23
CA TRP A 113 -41.58 -12.09 17.24
C TRP A 113 -42.81 -11.32 17.69
N VAL A 114 -42.97 -10.13 17.12
CA VAL A 114 -44.14 -9.29 17.36
C VAL A 114 -44.99 -9.26 16.10
N GLU A 115 -46.25 -9.66 16.23
CA GLU A 115 -47.26 -9.60 15.18
C GLU A 115 -48.46 -8.85 15.73
N ASP A 116 -48.91 -7.80 15.05
CA ASP A 116 -50.06 -6.97 15.45
C ASP A 116 -50.02 -6.46 16.90
N THR A 117 -48.85 -6.01 17.38
CA THR A 117 -48.61 -5.54 18.77
C THR A 117 -48.66 -6.65 19.83
N GLN A 118 -48.77 -7.91 19.41
CA GLN A 118 -48.76 -9.06 20.28
C GLN A 118 -47.42 -9.80 20.18
N LEU A 119 -46.86 -10.18 21.33
CA LEU A 119 -45.60 -10.92 21.39
C LEU A 119 -45.88 -12.42 21.32
N TRP A 120 -45.29 -13.09 20.35
CA TRP A 120 -45.34 -14.53 20.16
C TRP A 120 -43.98 -15.13 20.51
N ILE A 121 -44.02 -16.25 21.24
CA ILE A 121 -42.84 -17.04 21.56
C ILE A 121 -43.05 -18.46 21.05
N GLN A 122 -42.04 -18.99 20.39
CA GLN A 122 -42.01 -20.37 19.91
C GLN A 122 -40.80 -21.08 20.50
N GLN A 123 -41.09 -22.05 21.36
CA GLN A 123 -40.07 -22.87 22.02
C GLN A 123 -39.67 -24.06 21.14
N VAL A 124 -38.46 -24.56 21.40
CA VAL A 124 -37.96 -25.78 20.78
C VAL A 124 -38.65 -26.97 21.41
N SER A 125 -39.09 -27.93 20.58
CA SER A 125 -39.91 -29.03 21.07
C SER A 125 -39.14 -29.94 22.03
N SER A 126 -39.72 -30.22 23.20
CA SER A 126 -39.18 -31.22 24.16
C SER A 126 -39.59 -32.65 23.83
N THR A 127 -40.35 -32.86 22.74
CA THR A 127 -40.82 -34.19 22.33
C THR A 127 -39.65 -35.10 21.89
N PRO A 128 -39.51 -36.31 22.47
CA PRO A 128 -38.51 -37.27 22.04
C PRO A 128 -38.67 -37.66 20.57
N SER A 129 -37.54 -37.84 19.86
CA SER A 129 -37.53 -38.28 18.47
C SER A 129 -37.49 -39.81 18.35
N THR A 130 -38.19 -40.33 17.34
CA THR A 130 -38.16 -41.73 16.94
C THR A 130 -37.15 -41.94 15.80
N ARG A 131 -36.82 -43.20 15.49
CA ARG A 131 -35.98 -43.53 14.32
C ARG A 131 -36.56 -42.99 13.00
N MET A 132 -37.89 -42.94 12.88
CA MET A 132 -38.53 -42.43 11.68
C MET A 132 -38.38 -40.91 11.55
N ASP A 133 -38.40 -40.18 12.66
CA ASP A 133 -38.18 -38.73 12.64
C ASP A 133 -36.78 -38.37 12.12
N VAL A 134 -35.76 -39.15 12.48
CA VAL A 134 -34.39 -38.98 11.99
C VAL A 134 -34.27 -39.23 10.49
N VAL A 135 -34.96 -40.26 9.98
CA VAL A 135 -35.02 -40.53 8.52
C VAL A 135 -35.70 -39.37 7.80
N HIS A 136 -36.81 -38.87 8.36
CA HIS A 136 -37.52 -37.74 7.77
C HIS A 136 -36.68 -36.46 7.77
N LEU A 137 -35.92 -36.20 8.85
CA LEU A 137 -34.98 -35.08 8.93
C LEU A 137 -33.91 -35.16 7.82
N GLN A 138 -33.37 -36.35 7.56
CA GLN A 138 -32.42 -36.57 6.48
C GLN A 138 -33.04 -36.25 5.11
N GLU A 139 -34.22 -36.81 4.82
CA GLU A 139 -34.93 -36.56 3.56
C GLU A 139 -35.26 -35.09 3.36
N GLN A 140 -35.68 -34.39 4.42
CA GLN A 140 -35.94 -32.95 4.37
C GLN A 140 -34.66 -32.13 4.11
N LEU A 141 -33.54 -32.51 4.73
CA LEU A 141 -32.25 -31.86 4.50
C LEU A 141 -31.83 -32.02 3.03
N ASP A 142 -31.88 -33.24 2.50
CA ASP A 142 -31.50 -33.54 1.11
C ASP A 142 -32.40 -32.80 0.12
N LEU A 143 -33.71 -32.79 0.38
CA LEU A 143 -34.68 -32.04 -0.41
C LEU A 143 -34.37 -30.53 -0.40
N LYS A 144 -34.12 -29.94 0.78
CA LYS A 144 -33.79 -28.50 0.89
C LYS A 144 -32.46 -28.15 0.24
N LEU A 145 -31.46 -29.03 0.31
CA LEU A 145 -30.18 -28.85 -0.37
C LEU A 145 -30.36 -28.83 -1.89
N GLN A 146 -31.18 -29.73 -2.45
CA GLN A 146 -31.51 -29.74 -3.87
C GLN A 146 -32.35 -28.52 -4.29
N GLN A 147 -33.44 -28.22 -3.56
CA GLN A 147 -34.34 -27.11 -3.86
C GLN A 147 -33.62 -25.76 -3.85
N ARG A 148 -32.72 -25.55 -2.88
CA ARG A 148 -31.92 -24.32 -2.79
C ARG A 148 -30.62 -24.38 -3.60
N GLN A 149 -30.43 -25.43 -4.41
CA GLN A 149 -29.27 -25.63 -5.29
C GLN A 149 -27.93 -25.42 -4.58
N ALA A 150 -27.78 -26.02 -3.39
CA ALA A 150 -26.55 -25.93 -2.62
C ALA A 150 -25.40 -26.62 -3.39
N ARG A 151 -24.25 -25.95 -3.49
CA ARG A 151 -23.07 -26.48 -4.20
C ARG A 151 -22.54 -27.72 -3.51
N GLU A 152 -22.16 -28.75 -4.28
CA GLU A 152 -21.63 -30.00 -3.74
C GLU A 152 -20.22 -29.87 -3.14
N THR A 153 -19.39 -29.00 -3.71
CA THR A 153 -18.00 -28.80 -3.31
C THR A 153 -17.71 -27.31 -3.05
N GLY A 154 -16.67 -27.05 -2.26
CA GLY A 154 -16.28 -25.69 -1.88
C GLY A 154 -17.19 -25.02 -0.86
N ILE A 155 -16.98 -23.72 -0.67
CA ILE A 155 -17.70 -22.91 0.32
C ILE A 155 -19.10 -22.56 -0.22
N CYS A 156 -20.14 -22.94 0.52
CA CYS A 156 -21.53 -22.65 0.19
C CYS A 156 -22.30 -22.16 1.43
N PRO A 157 -22.85 -20.93 1.42
CA PRO A 157 -23.58 -20.38 2.57
C PRO A 157 -24.90 -21.11 2.83
N VAL A 158 -25.64 -21.48 1.78
CA VAL A 158 -26.90 -22.23 1.87
C VAL A 158 -26.68 -23.58 2.55
N ARG A 159 -25.65 -24.31 2.11
CA ARG A 159 -25.26 -25.57 2.76
C ARG A 159 -24.91 -25.34 4.22
N ARG A 160 -24.04 -24.37 4.51
CA ARG A 160 -23.61 -24.07 5.89
C ARG A 160 -24.81 -23.80 6.80
N GLU A 161 -25.78 -23.03 6.31
CA GLU A 161 -27.01 -22.73 7.03
C GLU A 161 -27.84 -24.00 7.30
N LEU A 162 -28.13 -24.80 6.27
CA LEU A 162 -28.93 -26.04 6.42
C LEU A 162 -28.26 -27.06 7.33
N TYR A 163 -26.94 -27.26 7.23
CA TYR A 163 -26.20 -28.13 8.13
C TYR A 163 -26.15 -27.59 9.56
N SER A 164 -26.09 -26.27 9.75
CA SER A 164 -26.19 -25.69 11.10
C SER A 164 -27.56 -25.97 11.72
N GLN A 165 -28.64 -25.80 10.96
CA GLN A 165 -29.99 -26.11 11.45
C GLN A 165 -30.16 -27.60 11.76
N CYS A 166 -29.66 -28.48 10.90
CA CYS A 166 -29.68 -29.92 11.14
C CYS A 166 -28.87 -30.28 12.40
N PHE A 167 -27.71 -29.66 12.60
CA PHE A 167 -26.91 -29.91 13.80
C PHE A 167 -27.58 -29.40 15.08
N ASP A 168 -28.30 -28.27 15.01
CA ASP A 168 -29.12 -27.79 16.12
C ASP A 168 -30.27 -28.77 16.45
N GLU A 169 -30.88 -29.42 15.45
CA GLU A 169 -31.86 -30.50 15.66
C GLU A 169 -31.22 -31.74 16.29
N LEU A 170 -30.04 -32.17 15.83
CA LEU A 170 -29.31 -33.26 16.48
C LEU A 170 -28.95 -32.94 17.94
N ILE A 171 -28.60 -31.69 18.25
CA ILE A 171 -28.37 -31.26 19.63
C ILE A 171 -29.67 -31.35 20.43
N ARG A 172 -30.82 -30.92 19.88
CA ARG A 172 -32.14 -31.08 20.52
C ARG A 172 -32.41 -32.56 20.85
N GLU A 173 -32.31 -33.45 19.86
CA GLU A 173 -32.57 -34.89 20.03
C GLU A 173 -31.65 -35.54 21.05
N VAL A 174 -30.35 -35.24 20.99
CA VAL A 174 -29.37 -35.82 21.92
C VAL A 174 -29.56 -35.26 23.33
N THR A 175 -29.94 -33.98 23.48
CA THR A 175 -30.21 -33.37 24.79
C THR A 175 -31.41 -34.02 25.47
N ILE A 176 -32.48 -34.29 24.72
CA ILE A 176 -33.67 -34.99 25.25
C ILE A 176 -33.31 -36.40 25.74
N ASN A 177 -32.45 -37.11 25.00
CA ASN A 177 -31.98 -38.43 25.41
C ASN A 177 -31.03 -38.37 26.62
N CYS A 178 -30.05 -37.47 26.58
CA CYS A 178 -29.01 -37.30 27.58
C CYS A 178 -28.48 -35.85 27.55
N ALA A 179 -28.93 -35.02 28.50
CA ALA A 179 -28.60 -33.60 28.54
C ALA A 179 -27.08 -33.31 28.50
N GLU A 180 -26.27 -34.07 29.24
CA GLU A 180 -24.81 -33.89 29.29
C GLU A 180 -24.13 -34.10 27.93
N ARG A 181 -24.63 -35.04 27.12
CA ARG A 181 -24.14 -35.24 25.74
C ARG A 181 -24.53 -34.08 24.85
N GLY A 182 -25.74 -33.56 25.00
CA GLY A 182 -26.20 -32.36 24.30
C GLY A 182 -25.33 -31.14 24.60
N LEU A 183 -25.03 -30.91 25.88
CA LEU A 183 -24.13 -29.84 26.33
C LEU A 183 -22.71 -29.99 25.78
N LEU A 184 -22.20 -31.22 25.65
CA LEU A 184 -20.90 -31.45 25.03
C LEU A 184 -20.92 -31.10 23.53
N LEU A 185 -21.96 -31.51 22.80
CA LEU A 185 -22.12 -31.16 21.38
C LEU A 185 -22.26 -29.66 21.16
N LEU A 186 -22.97 -28.95 22.06
CA LEU A 186 -23.04 -27.50 22.07
C LEU A 186 -21.64 -26.86 22.13
N ARG A 187 -20.78 -27.32 23.05
CA ARG A 187 -19.40 -26.79 23.18
C ARG A 187 -18.59 -27.02 21.91
N VAL A 188 -18.69 -28.21 21.31
CA VAL A 188 -18.01 -28.53 20.04
C VAL A 188 -18.53 -27.63 18.92
N ARG A 189 -19.84 -27.38 18.84
CA ARG A 189 -20.45 -26.46 17.88
C ARG A 189 -19.84 -25.08 17.97
N ASP A 190 -19.77 -24.54 19.18
CA ASP A 190 -19.37 -23.16 19.42
C ASP A 190 -17.86 -22.99 19.19
N GLU A 191 -17.04 -23.97 19.56
CA GLU A 191 -15.61 -24.02 19.24
C GLU A 191 -15.36 -23.99 17.71
N ILE A 192 -16.09 -24.81 16.95
CA ILE A 192 -15.98 -24.84 15.48
C ILE A 192 -16.42 -23.50 14.88
N ARG A 193 -17.51 -22.90 15.39
CA ARG A 193 -17.99 -21.58 14.95
C ARG A 193 -16.94 -20.50 15.21
N MET A 194 -16.32 -20.49 16.40
CA MET A 194 -15.23 -19.58 16.74
C MET A 194 -14.02 -19.78 15.83
N THR A 195 -13.62 -21.03 15.59
CA THR A 195 -12.50 -21.36 14.70
C THR A 195 -12.75 -20.89 13.26
N ILE A 196 -13.95 -21.10 12.73
CA ILE A 196 -14.32 -20.61 11.38
C ILE A 196 -14.29 -19.08 11.33
N ALA A 197 -14.80 -18.39 12.34
CA ALA A 197 -14.77 -16.92 12.39
C ALA A 197 -13.34 -16.37 12.43
N ALA A 198 -12.44 -17.02 13.17
CA ALA A 198 -11.03 -16.69 13.20
C ALA A 198 -10.38 -16.86 11.81
N TYR A 199 -10.64 -17.98 11.13
CA TYR A 199 -10.14 -18.20 9.77
C TYR A 199 -10.71 -17.21 8.76
N GLN A 200 -11.98 -16.81 8.87
CA GLN A 200 -12.57 -15.77 8.03
C GLN A 200 -11.85 -14.44 8.21
N THR A 201 -11.63 -14.02 9.47
CA THR A 201 -10.91 -12.78 9.79
C THR A 201 -9.48 -12.79 9.25
N LEU A 202 -8.78 -13.92 9.38
CA LEU A 202 -7.43 -14.09 8.84
C LEU A 202 -7.42 -14.05 7.31
N TYR A 203 -8.39 -14.69 6.68
CA TYR A 203 -8.54 -14.67 5.22
C TYR A 203 -8.80 -13.25 4.70
N GLU A 204 -9.76 -12.54 5.28
CA GLU A 204 -10.05 -11.13 4.96
C GLU A 204 -8.81 -10.24 5.12
N SER A 205 -8.06 -10.44 6.20
CA SER A 205 -6.81 -9.72 6.46
C SER A 205 -5.72 -10.03 5.41
N SER A 206 -5.59 -11.29 5.00
CA SER A 206 -4.59 -11.70 4.00
C SER A 206 -4.91 -11.18 2.61
N VAL A 207 -6.18 -11.21 2.20
CA VAL A 207 -6.65 -10.61 0.93
C VAL A 207 -6.41 -9.09 0.94
N ALA A 208 -6.76 -8.40 2.04
CA ALA A 208 -6.51 -6.97 2.17
C ALA A 208 -5.02 -6.61 2.14
N PHE A 209 -4.16 -7.45 2.73
CA PHE A 209 -2.71 -7.30 2.65
C PHE A 209 -2.21 -7.45 1.20
N GLY A 210 -2.64 -8.50 0.49
CA GLY A 210 -2.26 -8.74 -0.90
C GLY A 210 -2.66 -7.57 -1.82
N MET A 211 -3.88 -7.08 -1.68
CA MET A 211 -4.38 -5.94 -2.47
C MET A 211 -3.59 -4.65 -2.18
N ARG A 212 -3.28 -4.35 -0.92
CA ARG A 212 -2.45 -3.19 -0.56
C ARG A 212 -1.05 -3.27 -1.15
N LYS A 213 -0.43 -4.46 -1.15
CA LYS A 213 0.91 -4.66 -1.71
C LYS A 213 0.91 -4.56 -3.24
N ALA A 214 -0.11 -5.08 -3.91
CA ALA A 214 -0.27 -4.90 -5.35
C ALA A 214 -0.41 -3.41 -5.71
N LEU A 215 -1.27 -2.67 -5.00
CA LEU A 215 -1.46 -1.25 -5.23
C LEU A 215 -0.18 -0.44 -4.94
N GLN A 216 0.55 -0.78 -3.87
CA GLN A 216 1.82 -0.14 -3.53
C GLN A 216 2.87 -0.34 -4.64
N ALA A 217 2.92 -1.52 -5.25
CA ALA A 217 3.83 -1.82 -6.35
C ALA A 217 3.47 -1.01 -7.63
N GLU A 218 2.18 -0.94 -7.98
CA GLU A 218 1.72 -0.14 -9.11
C GLU A 218 2.00 1.35 -8.93
N GLN A 219 1.76 1.89 -7.73
CA GLN A 219 2.08 3.29 -7.42
C GLN A 219 3.59 3.55 -7.56
N GLY A 220 4.43 2.70 -6.96
CA GLY A 220 5.88 2.82 -7.04
C GLY A 220 6.41 2.75 -8.48
N LYS A 221 5.81 1.89 -9.31
CA LYS A 221 6.12 1.82 -10.74
C LYS A 221 5.77 3.13 -11.46
N SER A 222 4.57 3.65 -11.25
CA SER A 222 4.12 4.91 -11.89
C SER A 222 4.98 6.11 -11.50
N ASP A 223 5.44 6.17 -10.23
CA ASP A 223 6.32 7.24 -9.75
C ASP A 223 7.71 7.15 -10.41
N MET A 224 8.24 5.94 -10.61
CA MET A 224 9.50 5.73 -11.31
C MET A 224 9.39 6.05 -12.81
N GLU A 225 8.29 5.66 -13.46
CA GLU A 225 8.03 6.00 -14.86
C GLU A 225 7.95 7.52 -15.07
N ARG A 226 7.27 8.25 -14.16
CA ARG A 226 7.27 9.71 -14.16
C ARG A 226 8.69 10.27 -14.03
N LYS A 227 9.50 9.71 -13.12
CA LYS A 227 10.88 10.20 -12.93
C LYS A 227 11.76 9.94 -14.14
N ILE A 228 11.59 8.80 -14.81
CA ILE A 228 12.29 8.50 -16.06
C ILE A 228 11.92 9.54 -17.12
N ALA A 229 10.63 9.82 -17.32
CA ALA A 229 10.19 10.82 -18.29
C ALA A 229 10.75 12.22 -18.02
N GLU A 230 10.76 12.66 -16.75
CA GLU A 230 11.40 13.91 -16.33
C GLU A 230 12.90 13.92 -16.68
N LEU A 231 13.64 12.89 -16.30
CA LEU A 231 15.09 12.81 -16.55
C LEU A 231 15.42 12.73 -18.05
N GLU A 232 14.58 12.06 -18.84
CA GLU A 232 14.71 12.03 -20.30
C GLU A 232 14.48 13.40 -20.93
N THR A 233 13.53 14.19 -20.39
CA THR A 233 13.33 15.58 -20.85
C THR A 233 14.54 16.45 -20.51
N GLU A 234 15.04 16.36 -19.28
CA GLU A 234 16.20 17.12 -18.81
C GLU A 234 17.46 16.75 -19.58
N LYS A 235 17.70 15.45 -19.83
CA LYS A 235 18.80 14.98 -20.66
C LYS A 235 18.76 15.61 -22.06
N ARG A 236 17.59 15.60 -22.72
CA ARG A 236 17.42 16.21 -24.05
C ARG A 236 17.69 17.71 -24.04
N ASP A 237 17.24 18.40 -23.00
CA ASP A 237 17.47 19.85 -22.86
C ASP A 237 18.95 20.18 -22.60
N LEU A 238 19.64 19.38 -21.79
CA LEU A 238 21.08 19.52 -21.55
C LEU A 238 21.89 19.19 -22.80
N GLU A 239 21.54 18.15 -23.55
CA GLU A 239 22.17 17.82 -24.83
C GLU A 239 22.01 18.96 -25.84
N ARG A 240 20.82 19.59 -25.91
CA ARG A 240 20.61 20.79 -26.74
C ARG A 240 21.52 21.94 -26.31
N GLN A 241 21.60 22.22 -25.00
CA GLN A 241 22.46 23.29 -24.47
C GLN A 241 23.94 23.03 -24.77
N VAL A 242 24.41 21.79 -24.61
CA VAL A 242 25.79 21.40 -24.94
C VAL A 242 26.06 21.63 -26.43
N ASN A 243 25.16 21.21 -27.32
CA ASN A 243 25.33 21.41 -28.76
C ASN A 243 25.32 22.90 -29.14
N GLU A 244 24.45 23.71 -28.52
CA GLU A 244 24.41 25.15 -28.73
C GLU A 244 25.72 25.83 -28.30
N GLN A 245 26.26 25.47 -27.13
CA GLN A 245 27.51 26.04 -26.64
C GLN A 245 28.71 25.56 -27.47
N LYS A 246 28.74 24.30 -27.90
CA LYS A 246 29.77 23.80 -28.83
C LYS A 246 29.77 24.61 -30.13
N ALA A 247 28.60 24.82 -30.74
CA ALA A 247 28.49 25.62 -31.95
C ALA A 247 28.95 27.07 -31.74
N LYS A 248 28.66 27.67 -30.58
CA LYS A 248 29.17 29.01 -30.21
C LYS A 248 30.69 29.04 -30.09
N CYS A 249 31.29 28.05 -29.41
CA CYS A 249 32.74 27.95 -29.27
C CYS A 249 33.43 27.78 -30.63
N GLU A 250 32.95 26.86 -31.47
CA GLU A 250 33.49 26.63 -32.83
C GLU A 250 33.40 27.89 -33.69
N ALA A 251 32.30 28.64 -33.60
CA ALA A 251 32.15 29.90 -34.33
C ALA A 251 33.13 30.99 -33.85
N VAL A 252 33.40 31.07 -32.54
CA VAL A 252 34.38 32.00 -31.98
C VAL A 252 35.80 31.60 -32.37
N GLU A 253 36.14 30.32 -32.23
CA GLU A 253 37.46 29.78 -32.62
C GLU A 253 37.75 30.04 -34.09
N LYS A 254 36.78 29.80 -34.98
CA LYS A 254 36.92 30.10 -36.40
C LYS A 254 37.16 31.59 -36.64
N ARG A 255 36.36 32.49 -36.03
CA ARG A 255 36.56 33.94 -36.18
C ARG A 255 37.92 34.41 -35.68
N GLU A 256 38.36 33.91 -34.53
CA GLU A 256 39.65 34.26 -33.93
C GLU A 256 40.82 33.73 -34.78
N SER A 257 40.71 32.51 -35.31
CA SER A 257 41.73 31.95 -36.21
C SER A 257 41.83 32.71 -37.52
N GLU A 258 40.70 33.11 -38.11
CA GLU A 258 40.65 33.96 -39.30
C GLU A 258 41.26 35.35 -39.02
N ARG A 259 40.93 35.96 -37.86
CA ARG A 259 41.52 37.25 -37.46
C ARG A 259 43.05 37.15 -37.31
N ARG A 260 43.54 36.12 -36.61
CA ARG A 260 44.98 35.86 -36.47
C ARG A 260 45.66 35.65 -37.82
N GLN A 261 45.08 34.88 -38.73
CA GLN A 261 45.64 34.67 -40.07
C GLN A 261 45.70 35.97 -40.88
N VAL A 262 44.72 36.86 -40.75
CA VAL A 262 44.73 38.16 -41.43
C VAL A 262 45.81 39.08 -40.84
N GLU A 263 45.92 39.13 -39.51
CA GLU A 263 46.96 39.91 -38.82
C GLU A 263 48.36 39.40 -39.14
N GLU A 264 48.56 38.09 -39.15
CA GLU A 264 49.84 37.45 -39.49
C GLU A 264 50.24 37.73 -40.95
N LYS A 265 49.28 37.66 -41.89
CA LYS A 265 49.51 38.04 -43.30
C LYS A 265 49.93 39.51 -43.42
N LYS A 266 49.20 40.43 -42.79
CA LYS A 266 49.53 41.87 -42.79
C LYS A 266 50.93 42.12 -42.20
N HIS A 267 51.23 41.52 -41.06
CA HIS A 267 52.54 41.67 -40.42
C HIS A 267 53.66 41.12 -41.29
N ASN A 268 53.45 39.96 -41.93
CA ASN A 268 54.43 39.37 -42.83
C ASN A 268 54.65 40.23 -44.09
N GLU A 269 53.59 40.82 -44.65
CA GLU A 269 53.68 41.79 -45.75
C GLU A 269 54.47 43.03 -45.35
N GLU A 270 54.24 43.57 -44.15
CA GLU A 270 54.97 44.72 -43.60
C GLU A 270 56.45 44.41 -43.36
N ILE A 271 56.76 43.24 -42.78
CA ILE A 271 58.14 42.74 -42.65
C ILE A 271 58.80 42.63 -44.02
N GLN A 272 58.12 42.07 -45.02
CA GLN A 272 58.67 41.95 -46.37
C GLN A 272 58.92 43.31 -47.00
N PHE A 273 58.00 44.27 -46.85
CA PHE A 273 58.18 45.64 -47.32
C PHE A 273 59.41 46.29 -46.67
N LEU A 274 59.51 46.26 -45.33
CA LEU A 274 60.63 46.81 -44.58
C LEU A 274 61.96 46.14 -44.95
N LYS A 275 61.98 44.82 -45.17
CA LYS A 275 63.17 44.10 -45.66
C LYS A 275 63.63 44.61 -47.02
N ARG A 276 62.72 44.83 -47.98
CA ARG A 276 63.04 45.38 -49.30
C ARG A 276 63.57 46.81 -49.18
N THR A 277 62.93 47.66 -48.38
CA THR A 277 63.40 49.05 -48.15
C THR A 277 64.76 49.08 -47.47
N ASN A 278 65.01 48.24 -46.46
CA ASN A 278 66.31 48.15 -45.79
C ASN A 278 67.41 47.68 -46.75
N GLN A 279 67.12 46.72 -47.64
CA GLN A 279 68.04 46.31 -48.70
C GLN A 279 68.35 47.45 -49.67
N GLN A 280 67.34 48.19 -50.12
CA GLN A 280 67.54 49.37 -50.97
C GLN A 280 68.39 50.44 -50.28
N LEU A 281 68.12 50.74 -49.00
CA LEU A 281 68.91 51.70 -48.22
C LEU A 281 70.35 51.24 -48.01
N LYS A 282 70.59 49.95 -47.76
CA LYS A 282 71.94 49.38 -47.68
C LYS A 282 72.69 49.51 -49.01
N GLN A 283 72.02 49.22 -50.13
CA GLN A 283 72.60 49.45 -51.45
C GLN A 283 72.90 50.92 -51.69
N PHE A 284 71.99 51.82 -51.34
CA PHE A 284 72.20 53.26 -51.47
C PHE A 284 73.37 53.74 -50.60
N SER A 285 73.46 53.29 -49.35
CA SER A 285 74.59 53.58 -48.46
C SER A 285 75.91 53.04 -49.00
N LEU A 286 75.93 51.83 -49.59
CA LEU A 286 77.11 51.27 -50.24
C LEU A 286 77.53 52.12 -51.43
N ILE A 287 76.59 52.52 -52.29
CA ILE A 287 76.85 53.39 -53.46
C ILE A 287 77.41 54.74 -53.00
N VAL A 288 76.78 55.39 -52.00
CA VAL A 288 77.25 56.66 -51.45
C VAL A 288 78.64 56.51 -50.84
N TRP A 289 78.89 55.45 -50.06
CA TRP A 289 80.21 55.16 -49.50
C TRP A 289 81.25 54.95 -50.61
N GLN A 290 80.90 54.27 -51.70
CA GLN A 290 81.78 54.10 -52.84
C GLN A 290 82.09 55.43 -53.55
N VAL A 291 81.09 56.29 -53.73
CA VAL A 291 81.26 57.63 -54.33
C VAL A 291 82.12 58.52 -53.43
N VAL A 292 81.87 58.53 -52.12
CA VAL A 292 82.68 59.27 -51.13
C VAL A 292 84.11 58.72 -51.09
N SER A 293 84.30 57.40 -51.11
CA SER A 293 85.63 56.76 -51.13
C SER A 293 86.40 57.06 -52.43
N VAL A 294 85.72 57.13 -53.57
CA VAL A 294 86.31 57.57 -54.84
C VAL A 294 86.67 59.05 -54.79
N ALA A 295 85.82 59.90 -54.20
CA ALA A 295 86.10 61.32 -54.01
C ALA A 295 87.26 61.56 -53.03
N GLU A 296 87.36 60.82 -51.93
CA GLU A 296 88.48 60.86 -50.98
C GLU A 296 89.79 60.41 -51.64
N ASN A 297 89.76 59.37 -52.47
CA ASN A 297 90.92 58.92 -53.24
C ASN A 297 91.34 59.90 -54.35
N LEU A 298 90.42 60.70 -54.89
CA LEU A 298 90.72 61.77 -55.86
C LEU A 298 91.25 63.05 -55.20
N LEU A 299 90.93 63.31 -53.92
CA LEU A 299 91.33 64.53 -53.21
C LEU A 299 92.62 64.37 -52.38
N PHE A 300 93.04 63.16 -52.02
CA PHE A 300 94.29 62.88 -51.30
C PHE A 300 94.95 61.54 -51.72
N PRO A 301 95.90 61.52 -52.67
CA PRO A 301 96.70 60.34 -52.95
C PRO A 301 97.79 60.17 -51.88
N LYS A 302 97.80 59.03 -51.16
CA LYS A 302 98.88 58.69 -50.21
C LYS A 302 100.05 58.00 -50.93
N PRO A 303 101.31 58.32 -50.58
CA PRO A 303 102.50 57.66 -51.15
C PRO A 303 102.84 56.33 -50.43
N LEU A 304 103.52 55.45 -51.16
CA LEU A 304 104.24 54.26 -50.67
C LEU A 304 105.27 54.66 -49.58
N VAL A 305 105.48 53.85 -48.51
CA VAL A 305 106.58 52.86 -48.27
C VAL A 305 106.33 52.13 -46.88
N PRO A 306 107.20 51.26 -46.29
CA PRO A 306 106.94 49.83 -46.06
C PRO A 306 106.90 49.37 -44.56
N ALA A 307 106.85 48.04 -44.39
CA ALA A 307 106.63 47.21 -43.20
C ALA A 307 107.40 47.51 -41.89
N GLN A 308 106.73 47.32 -40.74
CA GLN A 308 107.09 46.36 -39.66
C GLN A 308 106.05 46.29 -38.52
N SER A 309 106.18 45.22 -37.74
CA SER A 309 105.37 44.60 -36.66
C SER A 309 104.78 45.44 -35.50
N SER A 310 103.62 45.00 -34.99
CA SER A 310 103.38 44.52 -33.59
C SER A 310 102.06 45.00 -32.95
N GLN A 311 101.37 44.03 -32.36
CA GLN A 311 100.41 44.07 -31.23
C GLN A 311 99.00 44.69 -31.33
N ALA A 312 98.07 43.91 -30.76
CA ALA A 312 96.62 44.08 -30.67
C ALA A 312 96.16 45.22 -29.73
N PRO A 313 94.85 45.56 -29.71
CA PRO A 313 94.01 44.90 -28.70
C PRO A 313 92.61 44.48 -29.17
N LYS A 314 92.06 43.53 -28.41
CA LYS A 314 90.69 43.01 -28.46
C LYS A 314 89.65 44.13 -28.23
N ARG A 315 88.55 44.09 -28.99
CA ARG A 315 87.23 44.54 -28.53
C ARG A 315 86.20 43.48 -28.86
N GLU A 316 85.48 43.10 -27.82
CA GLU A 316 84.42 42.10 -27.79
C GLU A 316 83.27 42.47 -28.74
N SER A 317 82.75 41.47 -29.44
CA SER A 317 81.35 41.47 -29.86
C SER A 317 80.80 40.11 -29.47
N GLN A 318 80.20 40.08 -28.29
CA GLN A 318 79.38 38.99 -27.81
C GLN A 318 78.22 38.79 -28.80
N MET A 319 78.31 37.75 -29.61
CA MET A 319 77.13 37.09 -30.16
C MET A 319 76.56 36.21 -29.05
N PHE A 320 75.80 36.81 -28.13
CA PHE A 320 74.89 36.04 -27.30
C PHE A 320 73.74 35.58 -28.18
N ASN A 321 73.82 34.33 -28.59
CA ASN A 321 72.73 33.59 -29.19
C ASN A 321 71.76 33.26 -28.05
N LEU A 322 70.74 34.10 -27.85
CA LEU A 322 69.64 33.79 -26.93
C LEU A 322 68.54 33.09 -27.72
N ALA A 323 68.78 31.80 -27.99
CA ALA A 323 67.69 30.85 -28.12
C ALA A 323 67.31 30.44 -26.69
N GLU A 324 66.14 30.86 -26.22
CA GLU A 324 65.17 30.05 -25.44
C GLU A 324 64.17 30.93 -24.66
N VAL A 325 62.95 30.39 -24.57
CA VAL A 325 61.88 30.68 -23.60
C VAL A 325 61.02 31.93 -23.82
N PHE A 326 60.03 31.80 -24.71
CA PHE A 326 58.67 32.29 -24.40
C PHE A 326 57.70 31.12 -24.63
N ARG A 327 57.48 30.33 -23.58
CA ARG A 327 56.31 29.47 -23.44
C ARG A 327 55.32 30.28 -22.58
N PRO A 328 54.18 30.76 -23.12
CA PRO A 328 53.11 31.24 -22.26
C PRO A 328 52.36 30.01 -21.74
N GLU A 329 52.24 29.92 -20.42
CA GLU A 329 51.22 29.09 -19.77
C GLU A 329 49.83 29.55 -20.22
N MET A 330 49.07 28.60 -20.78
CA MET A 330 47.65 28.35 -20.49
C MET A 330 47.35 26.88 -20.74
#